data_AF-A0AAD6XDZ8-F1
#
_entry.id   AF-A0AAD6XDZ8-F1
#
_cell.length_a   1.000
_cell.length_b   1.000
_cell.length_c   1.000
_cell.angle_alpha   90.00
_cell.angle_beta   90.00
_cell.angle_gamma   90.00
#
_symmetry.space_group_name_H-M   'P 1'
#
loop_
_entity.id
_entity.type
_entity.pdbx_description
1 polymer ?
#
loop_
_entity_poly.entity_id
_entity_poly.type
_entity_poly.pdbx_seq_one_letter_code
_entity_poly.pdbx_strand_id
1 'polypeptide(L)'
;EANLLFWGASIMSFTYSFIDDFISKAKDEPPFDIPRLRFVHAGVAVAHEPVTGNNVANASSIRRTYLVEEFINTEAEQFVKYIHNGDAIPLLAKDDPFYDIADFLCFTQHVQYFKSGGLVFLSDFQGL
;
A
#
# COMPACT_ATOMS: atom_id res chain seq x y z
N GLU A 1 4.50 11.56 -2.13
CA GLU A 1 4.92 10.18 -1.78
C GLU A 1 4.71 9.78 -0.31
N ALA A 2 5.50 10.22 0.67
CA ALA A 2 5.36 9.71 2.06
C ALA A 2 3.93 9.82 2.64
N ASN A 3 3.27 10.96 2.43
CA ASN A 3 1.86 11.13 2.81
C ASN A 3 0.92 10.18 2.05
N LEU A 4 1.19 9.90 0.78
CA LEU A 4 0.37 8.99 -0.03
C LEU A 4 0.48 7.56 0.50
N LEU A 5 1.66 7.11 0.93
CA LEU A 5 1.83 5.81 1.57
C LEU A 5 1.10 5.74 2.91
N PHE A 6 1.15 6.81 3.71
CA PHE A 6 0.37 6.89 4.94
C PHE A 6 -1.14 6.81 4.67
N TRP A 7 -1.64 7.54 3.68
CA TRP A 7 -3.04 7.46 3.25
C TRP A 7 -3.39 6.08 2.69
N GLY A 8 -2.50 5.46 1.90
CA GLY A 8 -2.66 4.11 1.37
C GLY A 8 -2.85 3.07 2.47
N ALA A 9 -1.94 3.06 3.45
CA ALA A 9 -2.06 2.18 4.62
C ALA A 9 -3.36 2.45 5.41
N SER A 10 -3.74 3.72 5.58
CA SER A 10 -4.96 4.10 6.32
C SER A 10 -6.25 3.67 5.60
N ILE A 11 -6.33 3.87 4.28
CA ILE A 11 -7.49 3.49 3.47
C ILE A 11 -7.62 1.96 3.40
N MET A 12 -6.50 1.24 3.33
CA MET A 12 -6.51 -0.22 3.40
C MET A 12 -6.94 -0.71 4.79
N SER A 13 -6.47 -0.09 5.88
CA SER A 13 -6.91 -0.39 7.24
C SER A 13 -8.41 -0.14 7.43
N PHE A 14 -8.94 0.95 6.85
CA PHE A 14 -10.38 1.20 6.79
C PHE A 14 -11.12 0.06 6.09
N THR A 15 -10.58 -0.44 4.98
CA THR A 15 -11.19 -1.54 4.21
C THR A 15 -11.25 -2.82 5.03
N TYR A 16 -10.17 -3.18 5.73
CA TYR A 16 -10.19 -4.32 6.65
C TYR A 16 -11.16 -4.14 7.80
N SER A 17 -11.23 -2.95 8.40
CA SER A 17 -12.20 -2.65 9.46
C SER A 17 -13.65 -2.84 8.98
N PHE A 18 -13.93 -2.47 7.74
CA PHE A 18 -15.23 -2.73 7.11
C PHE A 18 -15.52 -4.23 6.93
N ILE A 19 -14.52 -5.00 6.46
CA ILE A 19 -14.64 -6.45 6.29
C ILE A 19 -14.88 -7.13 7.65
N ASP A 20 -14.08 -6.78 8.66
CA ASP A 20 -14.14 -7.36 10.00
C ASP A 20 -15.48 -7.07 10.68
N ASP A 21 -15.99 -5.84 10.55
CA ASP A 21 -17.32 -5.47 11.03
C ASP A 21 -18.42 -6.29 10.35
N PHE A 22 -18.31 -6.52 9.03
CA PHE A 22 -19.27 -7.34 8.30
C PHE A 22 -19.25 -8.81 8.75
N ILE A 23 -18.05 -9.40 8.87
CA ILE A 23 -17.88 -10.79 9.33
C ILE A 23 -18.41 -10.97 10.75
N SER A 24 -18.14 -10.01 11.65
CA SER A 24 -18.60 -10.08 13.05
C SER A 24 -20.13 -10.15 13.20
N LYS A 25 -20.87 -9.72 12.17
CA LYS A 25 -22.34 -9.70 12.11
C LYS A 25 -22.91 -10.85 11.26
N ALA A 26 -22.07 -11.58 10.53
CA ALA A 26 -22.49 -12.70 9.72
C ALA A 26 -22.88 -13.89 10.59
N LYS A 27 -23.85 -14.68 10.13
CA LYS A 27 -24.27 -15.92 10.81
C LYS A 27 -23.31 -17.07 10.54
N ASP A 28 -22.72 -17.07 9.36
CA ASP A 28 -21.86 -18.11 8.84
C ASP A 28 -20.46 -17.54 8.60
N GLU A 29 -19.44 -18.38 8.74
CA GLU A 29 -18.06 -18.01 8.44
C GLU A 29 -17.85 -17.81 6.92
N PRO A 30 -16.86 -16.99 6.52
CA PRO A 30 -16.51 -16.86 5.11
C PRO A 30 -16.18 -18.22 4.47
N PRO A 31 -16.69 -18.52 3.27
CA PRO A 31 -16.45 -19.81 2.61
C PRO A 31 -15.04 -19.94 2.01
N PHE A 32 -14.19 -18.93 2.16
CA PHE A 32 -12.81 -18.86 1.68
C PHE A 32 -11.98 -17.97 2.59
N ASP A 33 -10.67 -18.13 2.54
CA ASP A 33 -9.73 -17.29 3.27
C ASP A 33 -9.66 -15.90 2.63
N ILE A 34 -9.91 -14.87 3.43
CA ILE A 34 -9.83 -13.48 2.97
C ILE A 34 -8.37 -13.02 3.08
N PRO A 35 -7.72 -12.60 1.98
CA PRO A 35 -6.34 -12.13 2.02
C PRO A 35 -6.11 -11.00 3.03
N ARG A 36 -4.98 -11.04 3.75
CA ARG A 36 -4.55 -10.02 4.73
C ARG A 36 -3.19 -9.45 4.35
N LEU A 37 -3.24 -8.49 3.44
CA LEU A 37 -2.10 -7.76 2.90
C LEU A 37 -1.83 -6.48 3.70
N ARG A 38 -0.60 -5.96 3.63
CA ARG A 38 -0.22 -4.66 4.21
C ARG A 38 0.64 -3.87 3.24
N PHE A 39 0.61 -2.55 3.37
CA PHE A 39 1.64 -1.71 2.78
C PHE A 39 2.95 -1.85 3.57
N VAL A 40 4.08 -1.73 2.87
CA VAL A 40 5.40 -1.65 3.50
C VAL A 40 5.49 -0.43 4.41
N HIS A 41 6.29 -0.53 5.46
CA HIS A 41 6.62 0.67 6.23
C HIS A 41 7.52 1.58 5.39
N ALA A 42 7.24 2.88 5.45
CA ALA A 42 8.00 3.88 4.72
C ALA A 42 8.35 5.07 5.61
N GLY A 43 9.44 5.75 5.27
CA GLY A 43 9.94 6.90 6.00
C GLY A 43 10.62 7.91 5.10
N VAL A 44 10.86 9.09 5.66
CA VAL A 44 11.61 10.16 4.99
C VAL A 44 12.99 10.25 5.63
N ALA A 45 14.04 9.98 4.86
CA ALA A 45 15.42 10.14 5.29
C ALA A 45 15.98 11.46 4.76
N VAL A 46 16.45 12.33 5.67
CA VAL A 46 17.05 13.63 5.31
C VAL A 46 18.55 13.54 5.51
N ALA A 47 19.29 13.68 4.42
CA ALA A 47 20.75 13.71 4.42
C ALA A 47 21.24 15.15 4.57
N HIS A 48 22.05 15.39 5.60
CA HIS A 48 22.64 16.69 5.91
C HIS A 48 24.10 16.77 5.46
N GLU A 49 24.56 17.96 5.10
CA GLU A 49 25.97 18.26 4.87
C GLU A 49 26.43 19.45 5.72
N PRO A 50 27.72 19.51 6.10
CA PRO A 50 28.24 20.66 6.84
C PRO A 50 28.19 21.94 5.99
N VAL A 51 27.74 23.05 6.58
CA VAL A 51 27.84 24.37 5.92
C VAL A 51 29.30 24.83 5.98
N THR A 52 29.91 25.11 4.82
CA THR A 52 31.29 25.62 4.74
C THR A 52 31.29 27.15 4.85
N GLY A 53 31.96 27.70 5.86
CA GLY A 53 32.12 29.14 6.05
C GLY A 53 32.75 29.52 7.40
N ASN A 54 33.54 30.60 7.44
CA ASN A 54 34.42 30.96 8.55
C ASN A 54 33.75 31.30 9.91
N ASN A 55 32.42 31.30 10.02
CA ASN A 55 31.71 31.79 11.23
C ASN A 55 30.46 31.00 11.62
N VAL A 56 30.30 29.73 11.21
CA VAL A 56 29.12 28.95 11.61
C VAL A 56 29.53 27.63 12.23
N ALA A 57 29.93 27.68 13.50
CA ALA A 57 30.12 26.48 14.29
C ALA A 57 28.80 25.71 14.37
N ASN A 58 28.78 24.47 13.87
CA ASN A 58 27.69 23.50 13.93
C ASN A 58 26.44 23.73 13.05
N ALA A 59 26.51 24.52 11.97
CA ALA A 59 25.41 24.54 10.99
C ALA A 59 25.52 23.40 9.97
N SER A 60 24.41 22.71 9.75
CA SER A 60 24.23 21.76 8.65
C SER A 60 23.13 22.23 7.71
N SER A 61 23.31 22.02 6.41
CA SER A 61 22.27 22.22 5.39
C SER A 61 21.70 20.88 4.95
N ILE A 62 20.43 20.88 4.56
CA ILE A 62 19.81 19.72 3.93
C ILE A 62 20.41 19.58 2.54
N ARG A 63 21.07 18.44 2.28
CA ARG A 63 21.62 18.11 0.97
C ARG A 63 20.58 17.42 0.11
N ARG A 64 19.92 16.39 0.67
CA ARG A 64 18.96 15.54 -0.03
C ARG A 64 17.92 14.98 0.91
N THR A 65 16.77 14.66 0.35
CA THR A 65 15.69 13.94 1.02
C THR A 65 15.35 12.70 0.21
N TYR A 66 15.19 11.57 0.88
CA TYR A 66 14.88 10.28 0.29
C TYR A 66 13.59 9.73 0.89
N LEU A 67 12.81 9.04 0.08
CA LEU A 67 11.83 8.09 0.57
C LEU A 67 12.55 6.75 0.76
N VAL A 68 12.37 6.14 1.93
CA VAL A 68 12.91 4.83 2.25
C VAL A 68 11.75 3.91 2.59
N GLU A 69 11.81 2.67 2.13
CA GLU A 69 10.76 1.67 2.30
C GLU A 69 11.36 0.36 2.84
N GLU A 70 10.54 -0.42 3.52
CA GLU A 70 10.90 -1.77 3.96
C GLU A 70 11.25 -2.63 2.74
N PHE A 71 12.40 -3.32 2.82
CA PHE A 71 12.85 -4.20 1.76
C PHE A 71 12.00 -5.49 1.75
N ILE A 72 11.32 -5.74 0.64
CA ILE A 72 10.63 -7.01 0.39
C ILE A 72 11.66 -7.98 -0.21
N ASN A 73 11.93 -9.08 0.49
CA ASN A 73 12.86 -10.09 -0.01
C ASN A 73 12.18 -10.95 -1.09
N THR A 74 12.50 -10.69 -2.36
CA THR A 74 11.96 -11.39 -3.53
C THR A 74 12.81 -12.57 -3.99
N GLU A 75 13.77 -13.05 -3.18
CA GLU A 75 14.60 -14.21 -3.54
C GLU A 75 13.78 -15.51 -3.60
N ALA A 76 12.70 -15.60 -2.81
CA ALA A 76 11.82 -16.77 -2.78
C ALA A 76 10.59 -16.64 -3.69
N GLU A 77 10.12 -15.41 -3.94
CA GLU A 77 8.88 -15.14 -4.67
C GLU A 77 9.00 -13.86 -5.52
N GLN A 78 8.28 -13.82 -6.65
CA GLN A 78 8.37 -12.73 -7.59
C GLN A 78 7.54 -11.52 -7.13
N PHE A 79 8.07 -10.31 -7.32
CA PHE A 79 7.28 -9.08 -7.15
C PHE A 79 6.21 -9.00 -8.26
N VAL A 80 4.94 -9.04 -7.87
CA VAL A 80 3.79 -9.10 -8.77
C VAL A 80 3.09 -7.75 -8.84
N LYS A 81 2.67 -7.35 -10.05
CA LYS A 81 1.74 -6.25 -10.25
C LYS A 81 0.34 -6.83 -10.42
N TYR A 82 -0.54 -6.60 -9.45
CA TYR A 82 -1.87 -7.21 -9.40
C TYR A 82 -2.90 -6.42 -10.23
N ILE A 83 -2.85 -5.08 -10.17
CA ILE A 83 -3.82 -4.19 -10.81
C ILE A 83 -3.09 -3.03 -11.50
N HIS A 84 -3.53 -2.66 -12.70
CA HIS A 84 -3.00 -1.50 -13.43
C HIS A 84 -3.71 -0.21 -13.01
N ASN A 85 -3.02 0.93 -13.00
CA ASN A 85 -3.63 2.20 -12.60
C ASN A 85 -4.76 2.70 -13.53
N GLY A 86 -4.81 2.19 -14.76
CA GLY A 86 -5.81 2.55 -15.78
C GLY A 86 -7.08 1.70 -15.77
N ASP A 87 -7.08 0.54 -15.10
CA ASP A 87 -8.19 -0.42 -15.15
C ASP A 87 -8.46 -1.03 -13.77
N ALA A 88 -9.73 -1.22 -13.42
CA ALA A 88 -10.16 -1.81 -12.15
C ALA A 88 -10.42 -3.33 -12.27
N ILE A 89 -9.50 -4.04 -12.94
CA ILE A 89 -9.58 -5.49 -13.13
C ILE A 89 -8.22 -6.14 -12.79
N PRO A 90 -8.21 -7.44 -12.42
CA PRO A 90 -6.97 -8.18 -12.25
C PRO A 90 -6.13 -8.17 -13.52
N LEU A 91 -4.83 -7.90 -13.38
CA LEU A 91 -3.86 -8.04 -14.48
C LEU A 91 -3.50 -9.52 -14.74
N LEU A 92 -3.73 -10.37 -13.74
CA LEU A 92 -3.37 -11.78 -13.75
C LEU A 92 -4.44 -12.65 -14.43
N ALA A 93 -4.00 -13.76 -15.04
CA ALA A 93 -4.92 -14.76 -15.57
C ALA A 93 -5.58 -15.55 -14.42
N LYS A 94 -6.75 -16.14 -14.67
CA LYS A 94 -7.53 -16.84 -13.63
C LYS A 94 -6.84 -18.09 -13.06
N ASP A 95 -5.91 -18.66 -13.80
CA ASP A 95 -5.09 -19.81 -13.40
C ASP A 95 -3.78 -19.40 -12.70
N ASP A 96 -3.52 -18.09 -12.58
CA ASP A 96 -2.38 -17.58 -11.83
C ASP A 96 -2.60 -17.79 -10.32
N PRO A 97 -1.61 -18.31 -9.57
CA PRO A 97 -1.74 -18.56 -8.13
C PRO A 97 -2.05 -17.30 -7.31
N PHE A 98 -1.75 -16.11 -7.85
CA PHE A 98 -1.99 -14.83 -7.20
C PHE A 98 -3.28 -14.15 -7.67
N TYR A 99 -4.07 -14.80 -8.52
CA TYR A 99 -5.32 -14.23 -9.05
C TYR A 99 -6.29 -13.83 -7.93
N ASP A 100 -6.46 -14.68 -6.91
CA ASP A 100 -7.39 -14.41 -5.81
C ASP A 100 -6.98 -13.17 -4.99
N ILE A 101 -5.68 -12.89 -4.91
CA ILE A 101 -5.16 -11.65 -4.32
C ILE A 101 -5.55 -10.46 -5.21
N ALA A 102 -5.38 -10.56 -6.53
CA ALA A 102 -5.74 -9.49 -7.46
C ALA A 102 -7.26 -9.22 -7.47
N ASP A 103 -8.08 -10.26 -7.41
CA ASP A 103 -9.54 -10.13 -7.34
C ASP A 103 -9.99 -9.51 -6.01
N PHE A 104 -9.41 -9.96 -4.89
CA PHE A 104 -9.61 -9.33 -3.59
C PHE A 104 -9.23 -7.84 -3.61
N LEU A 105 -8.10 -7.49 -4.23
CA LEU A 105 -7.68 -6.09 -4.36
C LEU A 105 -8.69 -5.28 -5.19
N CYS A 106 -9.28 -5.83 -6.25
CA CYS A 106 -10.37 -5.17 -7.00
C CYS A 106 -11.59 -4.89 -6.09
N PHE A 107 -11.96 -5.87 -5.25
CA PHE A 107 -12.99 -5.69 -4.24
C PHE A 107 -12.65 -4.54 -3.28
N THR A 108 -11.39 -4.42 -2.84
CA THR A 108 -10.98 -3.30 -1.96
C THR A 108 -11.18 -1.94 -2.63
N GLN A 109 -10.86 -1.82 -3.93
CA GLN A 109 -11.09 -0.58 -4.70
C GLN A 109 -12.58 -0.20 -4.69
N HIS A 110 -13.45 -1.19 -4.91
CA HIS A 110 -14.89 -1.00 -4.91
C HIS A 110 -15.39 -0.51 -3.55
N VAL A 111 -14.98 -1.16 -2.46
CA VAL A 111 -15.37 -0.75 -1.10
C VAL A 111 -14.92 0.67 -0.81
N GLN A 112 -13.68 1.02 -1.13
CA GLN A 112 -13.11 2.34 -0.87
C GLN A 112 -13.84 3.42 -1.65
N TYR A 113 -14.06 3.20 -2.95
CA TYR A 113 -14.78 4.13 -3.81
C TYR A 113 -16.22 4.32 -3.32
N PHE A 114 -16.93 3.23 -3.04
CA PHE A 114 -18.32 3.29 -2.56
C PHE A 114 -18.43 4.00 -1.21
N LYS A 115 -17.60 3.61 -0.23
CA LYS A 115 -17.66 4.15 1.14
C LYS A 115 -17.19 5.60 1.24
N SER A 116 -16.33 6.04 0.33
CA SER A 116 -15.92 7.44 0.25
C SER A 116 -16.89 8.33 -0.54
N GLY A 117 -18.00 7.79 -1.04
CA GLY A 117 -18.93 8.55 -1.90
C GLY A 117 -18.33 8.90 -3.27
N GLY A 118 -17.42 8.06 -3.77
CA GLY A 118 -16.75 8.22 -5.06
C GLY A 118 -15.54 9.14 -5.04
N LEU A 119 -15.01 9.48 -3.86
CA LEU A 119 -13.93 10.46 -3.73
C LEU A 119 -12.53 9.85 -3.84
N VAL A 120 -12.34 8.63 -3.33
CA VAL A 120 -11.01 8.02 -3.26
C VAL A 120 -11.08 6.50 -3.29
N PHE A 121 -10.09 5.91 -3.95
CA PHE A 121 -9.74 4.50 -3.87
C PHE A 121 -8.25 4.35 -4.18
N LEU A 122 -7.66 3.23 -3.78
CA LEU A 122 -6.28 2.88 -4.10
C LEU A 122 -6.23 2.09 -5.40
N SER A 123 -5.18 2.27 -6.18
CA SER A 123 -4.94 1.50 -7.41
C SER A 123 -3.45 1.18 -7.51
N ASP A 124 -3.03 0.60 -8.64
CA ASP A 124 -1.64 0.26 -8.92
C ASP A 124 -1.03 -0.69 -7.86
N PHE A 125 -1.84 -1.62 -7.37
CA PHE A 125 -1.39 -2.58 -6.36
C PHE A 125 -0.32 -3.51 -6.92
N GLN A 126 0.79 -3.60 -6.18
CA GLN A 126 1.95 -4.41 -6.51
C GLN A 126 2.72 -4.76 -5.24
N GLY A 127 3.36 -5.91 -5.21
CA GLY A 127 4.01 -6.43 -4.02
C GLY A 127 4.26 -7.93 -4.08
N LEU A 128 4.24 -8.56 -2.91
CA LEU A 128 4.33 -9.99 -2.69
C LEU A 128 3.06 -10.47 -1.98
#